data_AF-A0A9E4FM66-F1
#
_entry.id   AF-A0A9E4FM66-F1
#
_cell.length_a   1.000
_cell.length_b   1.000
_cell.length_c   1.000
_cell.angle_alpha   90.00
_cell.angle_beta   90.00
_cell.angle_gamma   90.00
#
_symmetry.space_group_name_H-M   'P 1'
#
loop_
_entity.id
_entity.type
_entity.pdbx_description
1 polymer ?
#
loop_
_entity_poly.entity_id
_entity_poly.type
_entity_poly.pdbx_seq_one_letter_code
_entity_poly.pdbx_strand_id
1 'polypeptide(L)'
;RNPDTGVCVAPSSENVENGSYQPLARPIFIYVNADMLDTRPEVAAFVEFFLDNAPTIVPEVGYVPLPASVYDWARERISSRATGSVFNEVEPGTSITDALSRIQ
;
A
#
# COMPACT_ATOMS: atom_id res chain seq x y z
N ARG A 1 12.20 2.67 19.15
CA ARG A 1 13.43 3.25 18.53
C ARG A 1 13.55 2.63 17.15
N ASN A 2 13.76 3.45 16.12
CA ASN A 2 14.04 2.97 14.78
C ASN A 2 15.32 2.08 14.83
N PRO A 3 15.27 0.83 14.32
CA PRO A 3 16.36 -0.13 14.41
C PRO A 3 17.56 0.24 13.56
N ASP A 4 17.36 0.96 12.46
CA ASP A 4 18.43 1.31 11.52
C ASP A 4 19.16 2.60 11.92
N THR A 5 18.40 3.61 12.33
CA THR A 5 18.97 4.92 12.71
C THR A 5 19.23 5.06 14.21
N GLY A 6 18.55 4.25 15.02
CA GLY A 6 18.61 4.41 16.46
C GLY A 6 17.91 5.69 16.96
N VAL A 7 16.99 6.28 16.20
CA VAL A 7 16.26 7.48 16.63
C VAL A 7 14.88 7.09 17.16
N CYS A 8 14.38 7.80 18.18
CA CYS A 8 12.99 7.67 18.62
C CYS A 8 12.17 8.79 17.98
N VAL A 9 11.11 8.41 17.26
CA VAL A 9 10.14 9.34 16.67
C VAL A 9 8.74 9.00 17.19
N ALA A 10 7.86 10.00 17.29
CA ALA A 10 6.48 9.80 17.73
C ALA A 10 5.64 9.18 16.61
N PRO A 11 4.54 8.45 16.92
CA PRO A 11 3.59 8.03 15.90
C PRO A 11 2.96 9.26 15.24
N SER A 12 3.09 9.37 13.92
CA SER A 12 2.42 10.38 13.10
C SER A 12 2.29 9.85 11.67
N SER A 13 1.33 10.39 10.90
CA SER A 13 1.20 10.04 9.47
C SER A 13 2.49 10.29 8.71
N GLU A 14 3.14 11.43 8.97
CA GLU A 14 4.44 11.78 8.38
C GLU A 14 5.52 10.71 8.67
N ASN A 15 5.67 10.29 9.93
CA ASN A 15 6.70 9.31 10.31
C ASN A 15 6.38 7.89 9.80
N VAL A 16 5.10 7.57 9.59
CA VAL A 16 4.65 6.32 8.97
C VAL A 16 4.94 6.34 7.47
N GLU A 17 4.56 7.42 6.78
CA GLU A 17 4.71 7.57 5.33
C GLU A 17 6.18 7.61 4.91
N ASN A 18 7.05 8.28 5.67
CA ASN A 18 8.48 8.38 5.37
C ASN A 18 9.32 7.19 5.89
N GLY A 19 8.69 6.18 6.49
CA GLY A 19 9.36 4.97 7.00
C GLY A 19 10.16 5.14 8.30
N SER A 20 10.24 6.35 8.87
CA SER A 20 11.02 6.58 10.10
C SER A 20 10.42 5.92 11.34
N TYR A 21 9.11 5.63 11.35
CA TYR A 21 8.39 4.94 12.42
C TYR A 21 8.52 3.39 12.37
N GLN A 22 9.60 2.88 11.80
CA GLN A 22 9.84 1.43 11.77
C GLN A 22 10.40 0.88 13.11
N PRO A 23 10.15 -0.40 13.43
CA PRO A 23 9.39 -1.39 12.65
C PRO A 23 7.88 -1.38 12.95
N LEU A 24 7.37 -0.28 13.53
CA LEU A 24 6.02 -0.21 14.09
C LEU A 24 4.95 0.14 13.05
N ALA A 25 5.36 0.41 11.81
CA ALA A 25 4.48 0.63 10.67
C ALA A 25 4.77 -0.38 9.56
N ARG A 26 3.72 -0.79 8.83
CA ARG A 26 3.83 -1.63 7.64
C ARG A 26 2.65 -1.40 6.68
N PRO A 27 2.84 -1.52 5.36
CA PRO A 27 1.73 -1.56 4.42
C PRO A 27 0.89 -2.83 4.62
N ILE A 28 -0.40 -2.73 4.29
CA ILE A 28 -1.33 -3.86 4.26
C ILE A 28 -1.74 -4.10 2.82
N PHE A 29 -1.74 -5.36 2.41
CA PHE A 29 -2.05 -5.77 1.05
C PHE A 29 -3.38 -6.52 0.99
N ILE A 30 -4.13 -6.29 -0.08
CA ILE A 30 -5.20 -7.18 -0.52
C ILE A 30 -4.68 -8.01 -1.70
N TYR A 31 -5.03 -9.29 -1.72
CA TYR A 31 -4.64 -10.21 -2.79
C TYR A 31 -5.87 -10.50 -3.65
N VAL A 32 -5.78 -10.09 -4.92
CA VAL A 32 -6.88 -10.23 -5.88
C VAL A 32 -6.48 -11.29 -6.90
N ASN A 33 -7.35 -12.27 -7.13
CA ASN A 33 -7.19 -13.21 -8.23
C ASN A 33 -7.55 -12.49 -9.54
N ALA A 34 -6.61 -12.44 -10.49
CA ALA A 34 -6.78 -11.73 -11.75
C ALA A 34 -7.95 -12.29 -12.60
N ASP A 35 -8.11 -13.62 -12.66
CA ASP A 35 -9.19 -14.26 -13.41
C ASP A 35 -10.57 -13.90 -12.85
N MET A 36 -10.65 -13.66 -11.54
CA MET A 36 -11.90 -13.27 -10.88
C MET A 36 -12.33 -11.84 -11.23
N LEU A 37 -11.40 -10.97 -11.61
CA LEU A 37 -11.75 -9.61 -12.07
C LEU A 37 -12.53 -9.64 -13.39
N ASP A 38 -12.31 -10.66 -14.23
CA ASP A 38 -12.99 -10.78 -15.53
C ASP A 38 -14.24 -11.67 -15.45
N THR A 39 -14.23 -12.66 -14.56
CA THR A 39 -15.30 -13.66 -14.47
C THR A 39 -16.36 -13.35 -13.42
N ARG A 40 -16.08 -12.44 -12.47
CA ARG A 40 -16.98 -12.09 -11.36
C ARG A 40 -17.13 -10.58 -11.22
N PRO A 41 -18.20 -9.98 -11.77
CA PRO A 41 -18.36 -8.52 -11.75
C PRO A 41 -18.43 -7.94 -10.33
N GLU A 42 -18.93 -8.70 -9.36
CA GLU A 42 -18.96 -8.28 -7.95
C GLU A 42 -17.57 -8.16 -7.32
N VAL A 43 -16.58 -8.95 -7.80
CA VAL A 43 -15.19 -8.85 -7.32
C VAL A 43 -14.53 -7.62 -7.90
N ALA A 44 -14.71 -7.35 -9.20
CA ALA A 44 -14.21 -6.14 -9.84
C ALA A 44 -14.77 -4.88 -9.16
N ALA A 45 -16.10 -4.83 -8.97
CA ALA A 45 -16.76 -3.70 -8.32
C ALA A 45 -16.26 -3.46 -6.89
N PHE A 46 -16.00 -4.53 -6.11
CA PHE A 46 -15.45 -4.40 -4.77
C PHE A 46 -14.03 -3.82 -4.78
N VAL A 47 -13.16 -4.28 -5.69
CA VAL A 47 -11.77 -3.80 -5.77
C VAL A 47 -11.72 -2.33 -6.21
N GLU A 48 -12.55 -1.95 -7.19
CA GLU A 48 -12.70 -0.55 -7.61
C GLU A 48 -13.19 0.33 -6.45
N PHE A 49 -14.28 -0.08 -5.79
CA PHE A 49 -14.80 0.62 -4.61
C PHE A 49 -13.74 0.76 -3.51
N PHE A 50 -12.99 -0.31 -3.23
CA PHE A 50 -11.93 -0.29 -2.23
C PHE A 50 -10.87 0.76 -2.57
N LEU A 51 -10.34 0.77 -3.80
CA LEU A 51 -9.29 1.71 -4.19
C LEU A 51 -9.77 3.16 -4.25
N ASP A 52 -11.02 3.40 -4.62
CA ASP A 52 -11.58 4.74 -4.73
C ASP A 52 -11.95 5.35 -3.36
N ASN A 53 -12.30 4.51 -2.39
CA ASN A 53 -12.79 4.97 -1.08
C ASN A 53 -11.80 4.72 0.06
N ALA A 54 -10.75 3.91 -0.14
CA ALA A 54 -9.74 3.67 0.90
C ALA A 54 -9.13 4.98 1.46
N PRO A 55 -8.76 6.01 0.67
CA PRO A 55 -8.16 7.23 1.20
C PRO A 55 -9.02 7.94 2.26
N THR A 56 -10.35 7.80 2.17
CA THR A 56 -11.30 8.47 3.07
C THR A 56 -11.78 7.57 4.21
N ILE A 57 -11.93 6.25 3.97
CA ILE A 57 -12.46 5.31 4.97
C ILE A 57 -11.40 4.88 5.97
N VAL A 58 -10.16 4.62 5.53
CA VAL A 58 -9.15 4.06 6.44
C VAL A 58 -8.76 4.96 7.62
N PRO A 59 -8.76 6.31 7.49
CA PRO A 59 -8.58 7.20 8.64
C PRO A 59 -9.66 7.06 9.72
N GLU A 60 -10.91 6.77 9.35
CA GLU A 60 -12.04 6.66 10.28
C GLU A 60 -11.88 5.48 11.25
N VAL A 61 -11.13 4.46 10.83
CA VAL A 61 -10.85 3.24 11.61
C VAL A 61 -9.41 3.20 12.16
N GLY A 62 -8.68 4.33 12.09
CA GLY A 62 -7.38 4.51 12.73
C GLY A 62 -6.16 4.07 11.91
N TYR A 63 -6.30 3.81 10.62
CA TYR A 63 -5.16 3.59 9.72
C TYR A 63 -4.68 4.89 9.10
N VAL A 64 -3.42 4.88 8.63
CA VAL A 64 -2.84 5.97 7.84
C VAL A 64 -3.11 5.69 6.36
N PRO A 65 -3.75 6.60 5.61
CA PRO A 65 -3.97 6.43 4.18
C PRO A 65 -2.65 6.46 3.43
N LEU A 66 -2.60 5.80 2.27
CA LEU A 66 -1.41 5.85 1.41
C LEU A 66 -1.36 7.17 0.63
N PRO A 67 -0.19 7.58 0.11
CA PRO A 67 -0.12 8.67 -0.85
C PRO A 67 -0.97 8.38 -2.09
N ALA A 68 -1.56 9.43 -2.68
CA ALA A 68 -2.45 9.29 -3.85
C ALA A 68 -1.81 8.52 -5.03
N SER A 69 -0.52 8.75 -5.29
CA SER A 69 0.24 8.06 -6.33
C SER A 69 0.29 6.55 -6.15
N VAL A 70 0.22 6.04 -4.93
CA VAL A 70 0.19 4.60 -4.64
C VAL A 70 -1.14 3.99 -5.05
N TYR A 71 -2.25 4.70 -4.82
CA TYR A 71 -3.57 4.27 -5.28
C TYR A 71 -3.67 4.33 -6.81
N ASP A 72 -3.13 5.37 -7.44
CA ASP A 72 -3.10 5.48 -8.91
C ASP A 72 -2.33 4.31 -9.53
N TRP A 73 -1.14 4.01 -9.00
CA TRP A 73 -0.34 2.85 -9.40
C TRP A 73 -1.10 1.52 -9.19
N ALA A 74 -1.81 1.38 -8.05
CA ALA A 74 -2.59 0.18 -7.78
C ALA A 74 -3.75 0.00 -8.77
N ARG A 75 -4.43 1.10 -9.15
CA ARG A 75 -5.48 1.06 -10.19
C ARG A 75 -4.91 0.62 -11.54
N GLU A 76 -3.76 1.16 -11.95
CA GLU A 76 -3.10 0.77 -13.20
C GLU A 76 -2.70 -0.73 -13.20
N ARG A 77 -2.21 -1.21 -12.06
CA ARG A 77 -1.85 -2.62 -11.89
C ARG A 77 -3.07 -3.54 -12.01
N ILE A 78 -4.20 -3.15 -11.41
CA ILE A 78 -5.46 -3.89 -11.52
C ILE A 78 -6.00 -3.84 -12.94
N SER A 79 -6.02 -2.67 -13.60
CA SER A 79 -6.52 -2.53 -14.96
C SER A 79 -5.72 -3.32 -16.00
N SER A 80 -4.40 -3.43 -15.79
CA SER A 80 -3.51 -4.22 -16.66
C SER A 80 -3.49 -5.72 -16.33
N ARG A 81 -4.25 -6.17 -15.31
CA ARG A 81 -4.22 -7.55 -14.79
C ARG A 81 -2.82 -8.03 -14.44
N ALA A 82 -1.95 -7.12 -14.00
CA ALA A 82 -0.57 -7.44 -13.71
C ALA A 82 -0.47 -8.38 -12.50
N THR A 83 0.08 -9.57 -12.72
CA THR A 83 0.26 -10.62 -11.70
C THR A 83 1.70 -10.65 -11.16
N GLY A 84 1.98 -11.56 -10.23
CA GLY A 84 3.29 -11.70 -9.59
C GLY A 84 3.46 -10.87 -8.31
N SER A 85 4.61 -11.02 -7.65
CA SER A 85 4.93 -10.36 -6.39
C SER A 85 5.99 -9.28 -6.57
N VAL A 86 5.54 -8.03 -6.58
CA VAL A 86 6.39 -6.84 -6.80
C VAL A 86 7.23 -6.45 -5.59
N PHE A 87 6.82 -6.84 -4.38
CA PHE A 87 7.51 -6.43 -3.14
C PHE A 87 8.48 -7.48 -2.60
N ASN A 88 8.72 -8.59 -3.33
CA ASN A 88 9.61 -9.65 -2.86
C ASN A 88 11.07 -9.19 -2.69
N GLU A 89 11.51 -8.24 -3.50
CA GLU A 89 12.88 -7.70 -3.48
C GLU A 89 12.99 -6.39 -2.68
N VAL A 90 11.93 -6.01 -1.95
CA VAL A 90 11.91 -4.81 -1.12
C VAL A 90 12.23 -5.18 0.32
N GLU A 91 13.24 -4.54 0.90
CA GLU A 91 13.62 -4.80 2.28
C GLU A 91 12.52 -4.34 3.27
N PRO A 92 12.22 -5.13 4.32
CA PRO A 92 11.31 -4.70 5.38
C PRO A 92 11.75 -3.36 5.99
N GLY A 93 10.80 -2.44 6.12
CA GLY A 93 11.07 -1.07 6.63
C GLY A 93 11.23 -0.01 5.54
N THR A 94 11.44 -0.42 4.28
CA THR A 94 11.43 0.52 3.14
C THR A 94 10.06 1.22 3.04
N SER A 95 10.06 2.53 2.88
CA SER A 95 8.83 3.31 2.69
C SER A 95 8.10 2.84 1.43
N ILE A 96 6.77 2.92 1.40
CA ILE A 96 6.00 2.44 0.24
C ILE A 96 6.35 3.21 -1.04
N THR A 97 6.63 4.50 -0.92
CA THR A 97 7.01 5.36 -2.03
C THR A 97 8.37 4.97 -2.58
N ASP A 98 9.36 4.72 -1.72
CA ASP A 98 10.68 4.25 -2.14
C ASP A 98 10.60 2.86 -2.76
N ALA A 99 9.80 1.97 -2.16
CA ALA A 99 9.58 0.62 -2.68
C ALA A 99 9.05 0.68 -4.13
N LEU A 100 8.01 1.48 -4.38
CA LEU A 100 7.44 1.63 -5.73
C LEU A 100 8.43 2.22 -6.74
N SER A 101 9.28 3.17 -6.32
CA SER A 101 10.30 3.75 -7.21
C SER A 101 11.34 2.73 -7.71
N ARG A 102 11.51 1.61 -7.00
CA ARG A 102 12.46 0.54 -7.33
C ARG A 102 11.86 -0.56 -8.20
N ILE A 103 10.54 -0.61 -8.32
CA ILE A 103 9.80 -1.69 -9.01
C ILE A 103 9.22 -1.21 -10.37
N GLN A 104 9.46 0.05 -10.73
CA GLN A 104 9.18 0.58 -12.08
C GLN A 104 10.22 0.11 -13.10
#